data_AF-A0A6V7V4P5-F1
#
_entry.id   AF-A0A6V7V4P5-F1
#
_cell.length_a   1.000
_cell.length_b   1.000
_cell.length_c   1.000
_cell.angle_alpha   90.00
_cell.angle_beta   90.00
_cell.angle_gamma   90.00
#
_symmetry.space_group_name_H-M   'P 1'
#
loop_
_entity.id
_entity.type
_entity.pdbx_description
1 polymer ?
#
loop_
_entity_poly.entity_id
_entity_poly.type
_entity_poly.pdbx_seq_one_letter_code
_entity_poly.pdbx_strand_id
1 'polypeptide(L)'
;YESVHDGKAISLSTKIWFKSLHVVAACKPIMHSFQGALPHLPLPSLKCTLEKHLRSMRPILSDEEFNELTLLSEKFQKGLGPRLQRYLFIKSLLSSNYVSDWWEKYVYHKQRSPIMVNSNYYGFDTLNPTPTDKQAARAANITWAALLFRRMIDRQEVSPFAINPRSKVPFCTNQYTRLFNSCRTPGEDCDNFRVWDDSKHVAVYHKGCWFKLNVHTGVRLLEPCELQLAFQEILDSALVPCEGEQQLAALTAGRRDHWARVRREHFSSGINKTSLRAIERAAFVVILDDEYVCYDPEDTSKLDRWAENLLHGKGYDRWFDKSFNLIISPNARIGINAEHSWGDAAVTAHFMEFVVLKDLCLHGYAEDGNCKGTPQTILHPERLNWSLDKNCLEQIKISLEEAQKLIDDVEMALLVWTEYGKGFVKN
;
A
#
# COMPACT_ATOMS: atom_id res chain seq x y z
N TYR A 1 19.73 26.76 -10.44
CA TYR A 1 18.46 26.11 -10.84
C TYR A 1 17.96 26.82 -12.08
N GLU A 2 18.12 26.20 -13.26
CA GLU A 2 17.51 26.71 -14.50
C GLU A 2 15.99 26.73 -14.33
N SER A 3 15.34 27.82 -14.77
CA SER A 3 13.88 27.90 -14.75
C SER A 3 13.29 26.79 -15.61
N VAL A 4 12.49 25.90 -15.00
CA VAL A 4 11.91 24.69 -15.65
C VAL A 4 10.96 25.02 -16.80
N HIS A 5 10.64 26.30 -17.00
CA HIS A 5 9.86 26.77 -18.12
C HIS A 5 10.62 27.91 -18.80
N ASP A 6 11.13 27.66 -20.00
CA ASP A 6 11.12 28.72 -21.02
C ASP A 6 9.73 29.37 -20.94
N GLY A 7 9.64 30.70 -20.92
CA GLY A 7 8.39 31.48 -20.83
C GLY A 7 7.42 31.29 -22.01
N LYS A 8 7.27 30.07 -22.52
CA LYS A 8 6.33 29.66 -23.56
C LYS A 8 4.92 29.86 -23.04
N ALA A 9 4.17 30.68 -23.78
CA ALA A 9 2.77 30.91 -23.50
C ALA A 9 1.98 29.58 -23.51
N ILE A 10 1.04 29.45 -22.56
CA ILE A 10 0.14 28.30 -22.48
C ILE A 10 -0.62 28.16 -23.80
N SER A 11 -0.57 26.96 -24.40
CA SER A 11 -1.20 26.69 -25.69
C SER A 11 -2.72 26.93 -25.65
N LEU A 12 -3.32 27.27 -26.80
CA LEU A 12 -4.78 27.45 -26.88
C LEU A 12 -5.53 26.18 -26.47
N SER A 13 -5.02 24.99 -26.85
CA SER A 13 -5.60 23.70 -26.46
C SER A 13 -5.63 23.53 -24.94
N THR A 14 -4.52 23.86 -24.26
CA THR A 14 -4.41 23.81 -22.80
C THR A 14 -5.36 24.82 -22.15
N LYS A 15 -5.50 26.03 -22.70
CA LYS A 15 -6.47 27.04 -22.21
C LYS A 15 -7.92 26.57 -22.34
N ILE A 16 -8.29 25.95 -23.46
CA ILE A 16 -9.63 25.38 -23.68
C ILE A 16 -9.88 24.25 -22.68
N TRP A 17 -8.93 23.32 -22.53
CA TRP A 17 -9.01 22.23 -21.57
C TRP A 17 -9.20 22.74 -20.14
N PHE A 18 -8.44 23.76 -19.71
CA PHE A 18 -8.64 24.41 -18.42
C PHE A 18 -10.05 24.98 -18.25
N LYS A 19 -10.61 25.64 -19.27
CA LYS A 19 -11.99 26.14 -19.22
C LYS A 19 -12.99 24.99 -19.07
N SER A 20 -12.82 23.89 -19.80
CA SER A 20 -13.67 22.70 -19.66
C SER A 20 -13.63 22.11 -18.25
N LEU A 21 -12.44 22.01 -17.64
CA LEU A 21 -12.31 21.56 -16.24
C LEU A 21 -13.06 22.47 -15.27
N HIS A 22 -13.04 23.79 -15.48
CA HIS A 22 -13.76 24.72 -14.62
C HIS A 22 -15.28 24.54 -14.70
N VAL A 23 -15.81 24.24 -15.89
CA VAL A 23 -17.23 23.93 -16.09
C VAL A 23 -17.61 22.64 -15.37
N VAL A 24 -16.87 21.55 -15.58
CA VAL A 24 -17.12 20.26 -14.92
C VAL A 24 -17.04 20.41 -13.39
N ALA A 25 -16.07 21.17 -12.88
CA ALA A 25 -15.92 21.43 -11.46
C ALA A 25 -17.09 22.22 -10.85
N ALA A 26 -17.81 23.03 -11.63
CA ALA A 26 -18.99 23.75 -11.15
C ALA A 26 -20.21 22.81 -10.95
N CYS A 27 -20.19 21.62 -11.56
CA CYS A 27 -21.28 20.65 -11.51
C CYS A 27 -21.17 19.64 -10.35
N LYS A 28 -20.41 19.94 -9.29
CA LYS A 28 -20.16 19.04 -8.14
C LYS A 28 -19.68 17.64 -8.59
N PRO A 29 -18.47 17.55 -9.16
CA PRO A 29 -17.93 16.30 -9.70
C PRO A 29 -17.80 15.22 -8.62
N ILE A 30 -18.10 13.98 -9.01
CA ILE A 30 -17.79 12.78 -8.24
C ILE A 30 -16.35 12.32 -8.53
N MET A 31 -15.84 11.37 -7.74
CA MET A 31 -14.45 10.93 -7.75
C MET A 31 -13.85 10.66 -9.14
N HIS A 32 -14.59 10.01 -10.05
CA HIS A 32 -14.10 9.68 -11.39
C HIS A 32 -14.57 10.65 -12.49
N SER A 33 -15.27 11.73 -12.16
CA SER A 33 -15.80 12.68 -13.17
C SER A 33 -14.75 13.24 -14.11
N PHE A 34 -13.50 13.35 -13.65
CA PHE A 34 -12.40 13.89 -14.47
C PHE A 34 -11.56 12.83 -15.19
N GLN A 35 -11.79 11.53 -14.98
CA GLN A 35 -10.91 10.48 -15.54
C GLN A 35 -10.89 10.51 -17.08
N GLY A 36 -12.05 10.71 -17.71
CA GLY A 36 -12.12 10.85 -19.18
C GLY A 36 -11.57 12.17 -19.71
N ALA A 37 -11.34 13.16 -18.85
CA ALA A 37 -10.79 14.47 -19.21
C ALA A 37 -9.28 14.58 -18.96
N LEU A 38 -8.64 13.55 -18.40
CA LEU A 38 -7.20 13.57 -18.16
C LEU A 38 -6.42 13.55 -19.49
N PRO A 39 -5.34 14.33 -19.60
CA PRO A 39 -4.47 14.26 -20.76
C PRO A 39 -3.77 12.91 -20.79
N HIS A 40 -3.48 12.43 -21.99
CA HIS A 40 -2.60 11.28 -22.17
C HIS A 40 -1.19 11.62 -21.63
N LEU A 41 -0.49 10.61 -21.10
CA LEU A 41 0.88 10.81 -20.63
C LEU A 41 1.76 11.28 -21.81
N PRO A 42 2.41 12.46 -21.72
CA PRO A 42 3.20 12.96 -22.84
C PRO A 42 4.41 12.08 -23.11
N LEU A 43 4.72 11.90 -24.39
CA LEU A 43 5.93 11.21 -24.85
C LEU A 43 7.03 12.23 -25.15
N PRO A 44 8.11 12.34 -24.34
CA PRO A 44 9.21 13.23 -24.63
C PRO A 44 9.94 12.83 -25.92
N SER A 45 10.59 13.81 -26.57
CA SER A 45 11.42 13.51 -27.74
C SER A 45 12.64 12.68 -27.33
N LEU A 46 13.11 11.83 -28.25
CA LEU A 46 14.31 11.04 -28.05
C LEU A 46 15.52 11.93 -27.71
N LYS A 47 15.71 13.02 -28.47
CA LYS A 47 16.80 13.98 -28.23
C LYS A 47 16.75 14.58 -26.81
N CYS A 48 15.60 15.09 -26.39
CA CYS A 48 15.45 15.68 -25.05
C CYS A 48 15.66 14.64 -23.94
N THR A 49 15.23 13.40 -24.17
CA THR A 49 15.44 12.30 -23.22
C THR A 49 16.93 11.98 -23.05
N LEU A 50 17.67 11.89 -24.16
CA LEU A 50 19.12 11.64 -24.13
C LEU A 50 19.91 12.78 -23.52
N GLU A 51 19.57 14.03 -23.83
CA GLU A 51 20.21 15.22 -23.22
C GLU A 51 20.00 15.24 -21.69
N LYS A 52 18.79 14.94 -21.23
CA LYS A 52 18.50 14.84 -19.79
C LYS A 52 19.23 13.67 -19.14
N HIS A 53 19.31 12.52 -19.81
CA HIS A 53 20.05 11.35 -19.34
C HIS A 53 21.54 11.64 -19.19
N LEU A 54 22.18 12.22 -20.20
CA LEU A 54 23.58 12.65 -20.09
C LEU A 54 23.77 13.65 -18.95
N ARG A 55 22.88 14.65 -18.85
CA ARG A 55 22.95 15.63 -17.74
C ARG A 55 22.83 14.98 -16.36
N SER A 56 21.97 13.97 -16.19
CA SER A 56 21.84 13.24 -14.91
C SER A 56 23.02 12.32 -14.62
N MET A 57 23.66 11.77 -15.65
CA MET A 57 24.82 10.89 -15.49
C MET A 57 26.13 11.65 -15.28
N ARG A 58 26.20 12.92 -15.70
CA ARG A 58 27.42 13.72 -15.60
C ARG A 58 28.03 13.81 -14.19
N PRO A 59 27.27 14.04 -13.10
CA PRO A 59 27.86 14.08 -11.76
C PRO A 59 28.23 12.70 -11.19
N ILE A 60 27.88 11.61 -11.88
CA ILE A 60 28.08 10.23 -11.40
C ILE A 60 29.32 9.60 -12.05
N LEU A 61 29.58 9.93 -13.32
CA LEU A 61 30.59 9.26 -14.15
C LEU A 61 31.92 10.02 -14.20
N SER A 62 33.02 9.29 -14.38
CA SER A 62 34.32 9.90 -14.75
C SER A 62 34.25 10.56 -16.13
N ASP A 63 35.28 11.33 -16.49
CA ASP A 63 35.37 11.95 -17.82
C ASP A 63 35.43 10.91 -18.94
N GLU A 64 36.20 9.83 -18.74
CA GLU A 64 36.32 8.72 -19.68
C GLU A 64 34.98 8.00 -19.88
N GLU A 65 34.31 7.61 -18.78
CA GLU A 65 33.02 6.94 -18.81
C GLU A 65 31.92 7.82 -19.42
N PHE A 66 31.93 9.12 -19.10
CA PHE A 66 30.97 10.07 -19.66
C PHE A 66 31.17 10.28 -21.16
N ASN A 67 32.42 10.33 -21.64
CA ASN A 67 32.73 10.42 -23.06
C ASN A 67 32.26 9.17 -23.81
N GLU A 68 32.46 7.98 -23.23
CA GLU A 68 31.92 6.73 -23.77
C GLU A 68 30.39 6.76 -23.83
N LEU A 69 29.72 7.12 -22.73
CA LEU A 69 28.26 7.22 -22.67
C LEU A 69 27.72 8.22 -23.70
N THR A 70 28.42 9.33 -23.92
CA THR A 70 28.06 10.33 -24.94
C THR A 70 28.13 9.72 -26.34
N LEU A 71 29.21 9.01 -26.67
CA LEU A 71 29.35 8.32 -27.95
C LEU A 71 28.26 7.26 -28.16
N LEU A 72 27.95 6.46 -27.13
CA LEU A 72 26.88 5.47 -27.16
C LEU A 72 25.50 6.11 -27.34
N SER A 73 25.25 7.23 -26.66
CA SER A 73 24.00 8.00 -26.77
C SER A 73 23.82 8.56 -28.18
N GLU A 74 24.89 9.07 -28.79
CA GLU A 74 24.88 9.51 -30.19
C GLU A 74 24.60 8.36 -31.17
N LYS A 75 25.27 7.22 -30.97
CA LYS A 75 25.05 6.02 -31.79
C LYS A 75 23.62 5.53 -31.68
N PHE A 76 23.03 5.55 -30.48
CA PHE A 76 21.63 5.21 -30.27
C PHE A 76 20.69 6.21 -30.94
N GLN A 77 20.95 7.52 -30.79
CA GLN A 77 20.15 8.59 -31.39
C GLN A 77 20.13 8.54 -32.91
N LYS A 78 21.27 8.23 -33.54
CA LYS A 78 21.43 8.14 -34.99
C LYS A 78 21.07 6.75 -35.55
N GLY A 79 21.00 5.72 -34.70
CA GLY A 79 20.79 4.32 -35.07
C GLY A 79 19.41 3.77 -34.68
N LEU A 80 19.38 2.90 -33.66
CA LEU A 80 18.18 2.15 -33.26
C LEU A 80 17.10 3.03 -32.61
N GLY A 81 17.50 4.10 -31.90
CA GLY A 81 16.61 4.93 -31.10
C GLY A 81 15.40 5.48 -31.85
N PRO A 82 15.55 6.10 -33.04
CA PRO A 82 14.42 6.59 -33.82
C PRO A 82 13.38 5.50 -34.17
N ARG A 83 13.83 4.27 -34.42
CA ARG A 83 12.92 3.14 -34.71
C ARG A 83 12.11 2.76 -33.47
N LEU A 84 12.75 2.67 -32.30
CA LEU A 84 12.07 2.38 -31.04
C LEU A 84 11.13 3.53 -30.64
N GLN A 85 11.54 4.79 -30.81
CA GLN A 85 10.70 5.96 -30.56
C GLN A 85 9.44 5.96 -31.42
N ARG A 86 9.50 5.49 -32.68
CA ARG A 86 8.32 5.33 -33.54
C ARG A 86 7.34 4.30 -32.98
N TYR A 87 7.83 3.15 -32.50
CA TYR A 87 6.97 2.14 -31.87
C TYR A 87 6.35 2.67 -30.58
N LEU A 88 7.12 3.40 -29.77
CA LEU A 88 6.64 4.02 -28.54
C LEU A 88 5.60 5.10 -28.82
N PHE A 89 5.79 5.89 -29.88
CA PHE A 89 4.80 6.87 -30.35
C PHE A 89 3.48 6.19 -30.73
N ILE A 90 3.52 5.12 -31.52
CA ILE A 90 2.31 4.35 -31.88
C ILE A 90 1.60 3.85 -30.61
N LYS A 91 2.34 3.28 -29.66
CA LYS A 91 1.75 2.84 -28.37
C LYS A 91 1.14 4.01 -27.59
N SER A 92 1.78 5.18 -27.58
CA SER A 92 1.26 6.38 -26.91
C SER A 92 -0.03 6.92 -27.52
N LEU A 93 -0.26 6.70 -28.82
CA LEU A 93 -1.53 7.04 -29.46
C LEU A 93 -2.65 6.06 -29.10
N LEU A 94 -2.30 4.79 -28.81
CA LEU A 94 -3.24 3.71 -28.54
C LEU A 94 -3.52 3.49 -27.05
N SER A 95 -2.95 4.30 -26.16
CA SER A 95 -3.11 4.18 -24.72
C SER A 95 -3.24 5.54 -24.04
N SER A 96 -4.05 5.62 -22.97
CA SER A 96 -4.13 6.82 -22.12
C SER A 96 -2.81 7.07 -21.38
N ASN A 97 -2.15 5.98 -20.98
CA ASN A 97 -0.81 6.00 -20.42
C ASN A 97 -0.01 4.83 -21.03
N TYR A 98 1.03 5.15 -21.79
CA TYR A 98 1.85 4.15 -22.47
C TYR A 98 2.83 3.41 -21.56
N VAL A 99 2.95 3.82 -20.30
CA VAL A 99 3.92 3.25 -19.35
C VAL A 99 3.25 2.30 -18.37
N SER A 100 2.00 2.53 -17.98
CA SER A 100 1.36 1.82 -16.85
C SER A 100 1.41 0.30 -16.94
N ASP A 101 1.05 -0.30 -18.08
CA ASP A 101 1.04 -1.75 -18.27
C ASP A 101 2.44 -2.37 -18.20
N TRP A 102 3.44 -1.67 -18.76
CA TRP A 102 4.84 -2.09 -18.68
C TRP A 102 5.43 -1.87 -17.30
N TRP A 103 5.10 -0.77 -16.64
CA TRP A 103 5.53 -0.47 -15.28
C TRP A 103 5.07 -1.56 -14.31
N GLU A 104 3.76 -1.82 -14.27
CA GLU A 104 3.20 -2.87 -13.40
C GLU A 104 3.80 -4.24 -13.69
N LYS A 105 3.91 -4.60 -14.97
CA LYS A 105 4.41 -5.92 -15.36
C LYS A 105 5.90 -6.11 -15.09
N TYR A 106 6.74 -5.19 -15.55
CA TYR A 106 8.19 -5.39 -15.58
C TYR A 106 8.90 -4.88 -14.33
N VAL A 107 8.39 -3.85 -13.66
CA VAL A 107 8.97 -3.35 -12.41
C VAL A 107 8.50 -4.18 -11.22
N TYR A 108 7.21 -4.52 -11.17
CA TYR A 108 6.67 -5.23 -10.01
C TYR A 108 6.41 -6.71 -10.26
N HIS A 109 5.50 -7.05 -11.20
CA HIS A 109 4.96 -8.41 -11.28
C HIS A 109 5.95 -9.46 -11.78
N LYS A 110 6.95 -9.10 -12.59
CA LYS A 110 8.00 -10.02 -13.05
C LYS A 110 9.19 -10.13 -12.08
N GLN A 111 9.38 -9.18 -11.18
CA GLN A 111 10.44 -9.27 -10.17
C GLN A 111 10.21 -10.49 -9.28
N ARG A 112 11.22 -11.35 -9.12
CA ARG A 112 11.13 -12.60 -8.34
C ARG A 112 11.69 -12.50 -6.92
N SER A 113 12.37 -11.40 -6.62
CA SER A 113 12.88 -11.10 -5.29
C SER A 113 11.73 -10.95 -4.27
N PRO A 114 11.98 -11.30 -2.99
CA PRO A 114 11.13 -10.97 -1.84
C PRO A 114 10.57 -9.55 -1.88
N ILE A 115 9.26 -9.38 -1.71
CA ILE A 115 8.63 -8.05 -1.75
C ILE A 115 8.61 -7.33 -0.41
N MET A 116 8.73 -8.06 0.72
CA MET A 116 8.64 -7.51 2.09
C MET A 116 9.51 -6.27 2.30
N VAL A 117 10.79 -6.32 1.90
CA VAL A 117 11.73 -5.18 2.02
C VAL A 117 12.04 -4.51 0.70
N ASN A 118 12.10 -5.27 -0.41
CA ASN A 118 12.55 -4.74 -1.71
C ASN A 118 11.45 -3.99 -2.47
N SER A 119 10.20 -3.98 -1.97
CA SER A 119 9.09 -3.37 -2.68
C SER A 119 8.04 -2.76 -1.76
N ASN A 120 7.57 -3.48 -0.74
CA ASN A 120 6.55 -2.98 0.17
C ASN A 120 7.06 -1.74 0.91
N TYR A 121 6.14 -0.85 1.24
CA TYR A 121 6.44 0.35 2.03
C TYR A 121 5.53 0.40 3.26
N TYR A 122 5.88 1.28 4.19
CA TYR A 122 5.17 1.43 5.44
C TYR A 122 4.82 2.89 5.74
N GLY A 123 3.95 3.10 6.71
CA GLY A 123 3.57 4.41 7.21
C GLY A 123 3.18 4.37 8.68
N PHE A 124 3.49 5.44 9.40
CA PHE A 124 3.30 5.56 10.84
C PHE A 124 1.97 6.18 11.24
N ASP A 125 1.61 5.95 12.50
CA ASP A 125 0.73 6.82 13.27
C ASP A 125 1.38 8.20 13.49
N THR A 126 0.63 9.10 14.11
CA THR A 126 1.15 10.37 14.62
C THR A 126 2.14 10.13 15.77
N LEU A 127 3.10 11.04 15.94
CA LEU A 127 4.00 11.06 17.11
C LEU A 127 3.31 11.60 18.39
N ASN A 128 2.06 12.05 18.28
CA ASN A 128 1.28 12.56 19.40
C ASN A 128 0.88 11.43 20.37
N PRO A 129 0.39 11.73 21.59
CA PRO A 129 -0.17 10.72 22.48
C PRO A 129 -1.30 9.92 21.81
N THR A 130 -1.39 8.63 22.13
CA THR A 130 -2.52 7.82 21.67
C THR A 130 -3.81 8.26 22.39
N PRO A 131 -4.96 8.22 21.71
CA PRO A 131 -6.24 8.65 22.31
C PRO A 131 -6.91 7.56 23.15
N THR A 132 -6.36 6.35 23.17
CA THR A 132 -6.73 5.23 24.03
C THR A 132 -5.49 4.37 24.23
N ASP A 133 -5.44 3.62 25.32
CA ASP A 133 -4.47 2.56 25.60
C ASP A 133 -5.01 1.16 25.24
N LYS A 134 -6.27 1.06 24.80
CA LYS A 134 -6.93 -0.21 24.47
C LYS A 134 -6.73 -0.59 23.01
N GLN A 135 -5.91 -1.61 22.77
CA GLN A 135 -5.64 -2.17 21.44
C GLN A 135 -6.92 -2.53 20.67
N ALA A 136 -7.86 -3.26 21.29
CA ALA A 136 -9.12 -3.64 20.64
C ALA A 136 -10.00 -2.44 20.25
N ALA A 137 -10.05 -1.41 21.10
CA ALA A 137 -10.84 -0.21 20.83
C ALA A 137 -10.24 0.59 19.66
N ARG A 138 -8.91 0.75 19.62
CA ARG A 138 -8.23 1.39 18.48
C ARG A 138 -8.43 0.60 17.20
N ALA A 139 -8.21 -0.72 17.23
CA ALA A 139 -8.42 -1.61 16.09
C ALA A 139 -9.84 -1.49 15.51
N ALA A 140 -10.85 -1.42 16.38
CA ALA A 140 -12.24 -1.26 15.98
C ALA A 140 -12.52 0.07 15.27
N ASN A 141 -12.11 1.19 15.86
CA ASN A 141 -12.32 2.52 15.26
C ASN A 141 -11.61 2.65 13.90
N ILE A 142 -10.34 2.24 13.79
CA ILE A 142 -9.60 2.37 12.53
C ILE A 142 -10.17 1.43 11.45
N THR A 143 -10.59 0.22 11.82
CA THR A 143 -11.19 -0.74 10.89
C THR A 143 -12.50 -0.17 10.35
N TRP A 144 -13.32 0.38 11.24
CA TRP A 144 -14.57 1.03 10.85
C TRP A 144 -14.34 2.25 9.95
N ALA A 145 -13.38 3.12 10.29
CA ALA A 145 -13.03 4.27 9.46
C ALA A 145 -12.50 3.85 8.09
N ALA A 146 -11.73 2.77 8.02
CA ALA A 146 -11.26 2.22 6.76
C ALA A 146 -12.42 1.69 5.89
N LEU A 147 -13.40 1.02 6.50
CA LEU A 147 -14.61 0.56 5.81
C LEU A 147 -15.50 1.71 5.34
N LEU A 148 -15.55 2.83 6.06
CA LEU A 148 -16.18 4.05 5.56
C LEU A 148 -15.45 4.60 4.33
N PHE A 149 -14.12 4.66 4.37
CA PHE A 149 -13.35 5.13 3.22
C PHE A 149 -13.56 4.24 1.99
N ARG A 150 -13.57 2.91 2.19
CA ARG A 150 -13.97 1.95 1.16
C ARG A 150 -15.35 2.27 0.58
N ARG A 151 -16.36 2.48 1.43
CA ARG A 151 -17.71 2.85 0.99
C ARG A 151 -17.72 4.16 0.19
N MET A 152 -16.92 5.15 0.59
CA MET A 152 -16.79 6.41 -0.14
C MET A 152 -16.17 6.21 -1.52
N ILE A 153 -15.19 5.31 -1.67
CA ILE A 153 -14.65 4.95 -3.00
C ILE A 153 -15.73 4.29 -3.85
N ASP A 154 -16.44 3.29 -3.32
CA ASP A 154 -17.49 2.55 -4.03
C ASP A 154 -18.61 3.49 -4.51
N ARG A 155 -18.94 4.51 -3.70
CA ARG A 155 -19.95 5.53 -4.03
C ARG A 155 -19.40 6.74 -4.79
N GLN A 156 -18.10 6.77 -5.08
CA GLN A 156 -17.39 7.88 -5.72
C GLN A 156 -17.53 9.22 -4.96
N GLU A 157 -17.65 9.14 -3.62
CA GLU A 157 -17.79 10.27 -2.69
C GLU A 157 -16.43 10.82 -2.23
N VAL A 158 -15.31 10.18 -2.56
CA VAL A 158 -13.98 10.75 -2.33
C VAL A 158 -13.79 11.95 -3.25
N SER A 159 -13.58 13.12 -2.65
CA SER A 159 -13.38 14.37 -3.39
C SER A 159 -12.22 14.25 -4.38
N PRO A 160 -12.41 14.63 -5.67
CA PRO A 160 -11.33 14.62 -6.64
C PRO A 160 -10.16 15.49 -6.19
N PHE A 161 -8.97 14.89 -6.07
CA PHE A 161 -7.76 15.62 -5.70
C PHE A 161 -7.32 16.50 -6.88
N ALA A 162 -6.89 17.73 -6.59
CA ALA A 162 -6.40 18.65 -7.60
C ALA A 162 -5.10 19.36 -7.16
N ILE A 163 -4.21 19.65 -8.13
CA ILE A 163 -2.88 20.27 -7.89
C ILE A 163 -2.99 21.57 -7.07
N ASN A 164 -4.07 22.33 -7.26
CA ASN A 164 -4.38 23.52 -6.47
C ASN A 164 -5.90 23.80 -6.55
N PRO A 165 -6.56 24.23 -5.45
CA PRO A 165 -7.95 24.69 -5.48
C PRO A 165 -8.27 25.69 -6.61
N ARG A 166 -7.29 26.49 -7.04
CA ARG A 166 -7.41 27.48 -8.12
C ARG A 166 -7.20 26.90 -9.53
N SER A 167 -6.30 25.95 -9.72
CA SER A 167 -6.00 25.40 -11.06
C SER A 167 -6.92 24.24 -11.44
N LYS A 168 -7.53 23.57 -10.45
CA LYS A 168 -8.50 22.48 -10.63
C LYS A 168 -8.01 21.35 -11.55
N VAL A 169 -6.69 21.19 -11.70
CA VAL A 169 -6.10 20.10 -12.49
C VAL A 169 -6.28 18.80 -11.70
N PRO A 170 -7.13 17.87 -12.15
CA PRO A 170 -7.46 16.67 -11.41
C PRO A 170 -6.33 15.64 -11.51
N PHE A 171 -6.15 14.85 -10.45
CA PHE A 171 -5.31 13.66 -10.49
C PHE A 171 -6.08 12.43 -10.94
N CYS A 172 -5.34 11.44 -11.45
CA CYS A 172 -5.90 10.12 -11.71
C CYS A 172 -6.36 9.47 -10.40
N THR A 173 -7.61 9.02 -10.36
CA THR A 173 -8.21 8.35 -9.20
C THR A 173 -8.27 6.83 -9.34
N ASN A 174 -7.67 6.26 -10.39
CA ASN A 174 -7.79 4.83 -10.70
C ASN A 174 -7.17 3.92 -9.62
N GLN A 175 -6.09 4.34 -8.97
CA GLN A 175 -5.42 3.52 -7.95
C GLN A 175 -6.28 3.26 -6.70
N TYR A 176 -7.23 4.15 -6.39
CA TYR A 176 -8.13 3.96 -5.24
C TYR A 176 -9.03 2.72 -5.38
N THR A 177 -9.40 2.34 -6.61
CA THR A 177 -10.22 1.15 -6.86
C THR A 177 -9.48 -0.15 -6.52
N ARG A 178 -8.15 -0.08 -6.34
CA ARG A 178 -7.27 -1.20 -6.02
C ARG A 178 -6.87 -1.27 -4.54
N LEU A 179 -7.26 -0.27 -3.73
CA LEU A 179 -6.86 -0.17 -2.33
C LEU A 179 -7.47 -1.29 -1.47
N PHE A 180 -8.75 -1.58 -1.66
CA PHE A 180 -9.50 -2.59 -0.89
C PHE A 180 -9.79 -3.85 -1.69
N ASN A 181 -10.12 -4.92 -0.97
CA ASN A 181 -10.57 -6.19 -1.53
C ASN A 181 -9.56 -6.75 -2.53
N SER A 182 -8.28 -6.57 -2.25
CA SER A 182 -7.25 -6.80 -3.26
C SER A 182 -6.01 -7.45 -2.67
N CYS A 183 -5.34 -8.22 -3.51
CA CYS A 183 -4.18 -9.02 -3.11
C CYS A 183 -3.37 -9.37 -4.37
N ARG A 184 -2.05 -9.35 -4.22
CA ARG A 184 -1.11 -9.84 -5.22
C ARG A 184 -0.95 -11.34 -5.07
N THR A 185 -1.38 -12.09 -6.08
CA THR A 185 -1.21 -13.55 -6.10
C THR A 185 0.11 -13.92 -6.80
N PRO A 186 0.95 -14.79 -6.19
CA PRO A 186 2.22 -15.18 -6.78
C PRO A 186 2.01 -16.03 -8.04
N GLY A 187 2.80 -15.79 -9.08
CA GLY A 187 2.96 -16.68 -10.23
C GLY A 187 4.42 -17.12 -10.36
N GLU A 188 4.72 -18.14 -11.15
CA GLU A 188 6.13 -18.57 -11.29
C GLU A 188 6.96 -17.48 -11.98
N ASP A 189 6.55 -17.06 -13.17
CA ASP A 189 7.25 -16.04 -13.95
C ASP A 189 6.69 -14.61 -13.77
N CYS A 190 5.43 -14.51 -13.38
CA CYS A 190 4.72 -13.23 -13.29
C CYS A 190 3.56 -13.32 -12.29
N ASP A 191 3.57 -12.43 -11.31
CA ASP A 191 2.48 -12.31 -10.35
C ASP A 191 1.25 -11.64 -10.97
N ASN A 192 0.11 -11.76 -10.28
CA ASN A 192 -1.14 -11.15 -10.71
C ASN A 192 -1.79 -10.41 -9.55
N PHE A 193 -2.00 -9.11 -9.72
CA PHE A 193 -2.80 -8.32 -8.80
C PHE A 193 -4.29 -8.57 -9.04
N ARG A 194 -5.04 -8.88 -7.98
CA ARG A 194 -6.48 -9.18 -8.03
C ARG A 194 -7.25 -8.22 -7.16
N VAL A 195 -8.43 -7.83 -7.64
CA VAL A 195 -9.43 -7.05 -6.90
C VAL A 195 -10.75 -7.84 -6.95
N TRP A 196 -11.49 -7.86 -5.86
CA TRP A 196 -12.77 -8.55 -5.72
C TRP A 196 -13.88 -7.57 -5.31
N ASP A 197 -15.09 -7.75 -5.85
CA ASP A 197 -16.20 -6.81 -5.63
C ASP A 197 -17.07 -7.15 -4.40
N ASP A 198 -16.93 -8.35 -3.86
CA ASP A 198 -17.88 -8.97 -2.94
C ASP A 198 -17.31 -9.23 -1.53
N SER A 199 -16.23 -8.56 -1.13
CA SER A 199 -15.62 -8.79 0.19
C SER A 199 -16.50 -8.27 1.34
N LYS A 200 -16.70 -9.11 2.34
CA LYS A 200 -17.63 -8.90 3.48
C LYS A 200 -16.96 -8.96 4.86
N HIS A 201 -15.66 -9.19 4.87
CA HIS A 201 -14.89 -9.49 6.08
C HIS A 201 -13.49 -8.88 5.99
N VAL A 202 -12.84 -8.76 7.13
CA VAL A 202 -11.39 -8.55 7.25
C VAL A 202 -10.74 -9.85 7.69
N ALA A 203 -9.46 -10.03 7.34
CA ALA A 203 -8.65 -11.09 7.91
C ALA A 203 -7.86 -10.50 9.08
N VAL A 204 -7.80 -11.21 10.19
CA VAL A 204 -7.11 -10.77 11.41
C VAL A 204 -6.03 -11.77 11.78
N TYR A 205 -4.83 -11.29 12.07
CA TYR A 205 -3.74 -12.08 12.62
C TYR A 205 -3.49 -11.67 14.08
N HIS A 206 -3.35 -12.66 14.96
CA HIS A 206 -2.90 -12.45 16.33
C HIS A 206 -2.17 -13.70 16.85
N LYS A 207 -0.96 -13.52 17.40
CA LYS A 207 -0.15 -14.59 18.04
C LYS A 207 -0.11 -15.91 17.25
N GLY A 208 0.12 -15.81 15.94
CA GLY A 208 0.26 -16.97 15.06
C GLY A 208 -1.04 -17.57 14.52
N CYS A 209 -2.21 -17.07 14.96
CA CYS A 209 -3.51 -17.53 14.48
C CYS A 209 -4.13 -16.55 13.49
N TRP A 210 -4.80 -17.10 12.48
CA TRP A 210 -5.59 -16.32 11.51
C TRP A 210 -7.09 -16.47 11.75
N PHE A 211 -7.80 -15.35 11.60
CA PHE A 211 -9.24 -15.24 11.79
C PHE A 211 -9.87 -14.52 10.60
N LYS A 212 -11.13 -14.86 10.33
CA LYS A 212 -12.02 -14.12 9.44
C LYS A 212 -13.06 -13.41 10.30
N LEU A 213 -13.11 -12.09 10.21
CA LEU A 213 -14.07 -11.27 10.95
C LEU A 213 -15.03 -10.59 9.98
N ASN A 214 -16.30 -10.99 10.00
CA ASN A 214 -17.35 -10.30 9.24
C ASN A 214 -17.54 -8.89 9.79
N VAL A 215 -17.65 -7.90 8.90
CA VAL A 215 -17.73 -6.48 9.28
C VAL A 215 -19.10 -5.85 9.03
N HIS A 216 -20.10 -6.66 8.69
CA HIS A 216 -21.46 -6.22 8.45
C HIS A 216 -22.48 -7.28 8.90
N THR A 217 -23.68 -6.84 9.24
CA THR A 217 -24.83 -7.73 9.54
C THR A 217 -25.59 -8.18 8.29
N GLY A 218 -25.22 -7.65 7.11
CA GLY A 218 -25.93 -7.83 5.84
C GLY A 218 -26.80 -6.63 5.49
N VAL A 219 -27.19 -5.84 6.49
CA VAL A 219 -28.00 -4.61 6.34
C VAL A 219 -27.15 -3.37 6.59
N ARG A 220 -26.27 -3.41 7.60
CA ARG A 220 -25.36 -2.31 7.96
C ARG A 220 -23.96 -2.81 8.27
N LEU A 221 -22.98 -1.91 8.24
CA LEU A 221 -21.68 -2.16 8.86
C LEU A 221 -21.87 -2.33 10.38
N LEU A 222 -21.02 -3.14 10.98
CA LEU A 222 -20.90 -3.16 12.44
C LEU A 222 -20.44 -1.79 12.94
N GLU A 223 -20.92 -1.39 14.11
CA GLU A 223 -20.44 -0.19 14.79
C GLU A 223 -19.11 -0.46 15.51
N PRO A 224 -18.30 0.56 15.81
CA PRO A 224 -17.00 0.35 16.46
C PRO A 224 -17.08 -0.40 17.79
N CYS A 225 -18.09 -0.13 18.63
CA CYS A 225 -18.27 -0.87 19.88
C CYS A 225 -18.57 -2.38 19.68
N GLU A 226 -19.17 -2.76 18.54
CA GLU A 226 -19.43 -4.16 18.18
C GLU A 226 -18.16 -4.83 17.65
N LEU A 227 -17.39 -4.13 16.80
CA LEU A 227 -16.09 -4.58 16.32
C LEU A 227 -15.08 -4.74 17.46
N GLN A 228 -15.14 -3.86 18.46
CA GLN A 228 -14.26 -3.93 19.63
C GLN A 228 -14.44 -5.24 20.38
N LEU A 229 -15.68 -5.71 20.58
CA LEU A 229 -15.94 -6.99 21.24
C LEU A 229 -15.29 -8.15 20.49
N ALA A 230 -15.40 -8.16 19.16
CA ALA A 230 -14.80 -9.20 18.34
C ALA A 230 -13.26 -9.16 18.35
N PHE A 231 -12.65 -7.97 18.31
CA PHE A 231 -11.20 -7.84 18.45
C PHE A 231 -10.72 -8.23 19.85
N GLN A 232 -11.47 -7.88 20.90
CA GLN A 232 -11.15 -8.28 22.27
C GLN A 232 -11.23 -9.80 22.42
N GLU A 233 -12.23 -10.46 21.81
CA GLU A 233 -12.33 -11.92 21.77
C GLU A 233 -11.11 -12.58 21.10
N ILE A 234 -10.55 -11.96 20.06
CA ILE A 234 -9.30 -12.43 19.42
C ILE A 234 -8.10 -12.24 20.36
N LEU A 235 -7.99 -11.09 21.04
CA LEU A 235 -6.89 -10.80 21.97
C LEU A 235 -6.89 -11.71 23.20
N ASP A 236 -8.08 -12.00 23.73
CA ASP A 236 -8.28 -12.85 24.91
C ASP A 236 -8.24 -14.35 24.57
N SER A 237 -8.15 -14.68 23.28
CA SER A 237 -8.15 -16.05 22.80
C SER A 237 -6.94 -16.84 23.31
N ALA A 238 -7.22 -17.99 23.94
CA ALA A 238 -6.20 -18.97 24.34
C ALA A 238 -5.86 -19.98 23.22
N LEU A 239 -6.27 -19.72 21.97
CA LEU A 239 -6.01 -20.61 20.85
C LEU A 239 -4.51 -20.70 20.55
N VAL A 240 -4.02 -21.92 20.36
CA VAL A 240 -2.65 -22.21 19.98
C VAL A 240 -2.63 -22.51 18.46
N PRO A 241 -1.71 -21.91 17.69
CA PRO A 241 -1.58 -22.20 16.28
C PRO A 241 -1.20 -23.68 16.06
N CYS A 242 -1.68 -24.27 14.98
CA CYS A 242 -1.18 -25.59 14.58
C CYS A 242 0.28 -25.50 14.10
N GLU A 243 0.96 -26.63 14.00
CA GLU A 243 2.36 -26.67 13.58
C GLU A 243 2.56 -25.95 12.24
N GLY A 244 3.52 -25.01 12.19
CA GLY A 244 3.84 -24.18 11.02
C GLY A 244 2.91 -23.00 10.77
N GLU A 245 1.73 -22.94 11.38
CA GLU A 245 0.75 -21.89 11.09
C GLU A 245 1.24 -20.50 11.51
N GLN A 246 1.89 -20.40 12.68
CA GLN A 246 2.44 -19.13 13.15
C GLN A 246 3.36 -18.51 12.09
N GLN A 247 4.08 -19.34 11.35
CA GLN A 247 5.06 -18.92 10.37
C GLN A 247 4.49 -18.89 8.94
N LEU A 248 3.22 -19.22 8.75
CA LEU A 248 2.60 -19.41 7.44
C LEU A 248 2.79 -18.21 6.50
N ALA A 249 2.68 -16.99 7.03
CA ALA A 249 2.76 -15.78 6.21
C ALA A 249 4.19 -15.48 5.72
N ALA A 250 5.21 -16.18 6.24
CA ALA A 250 6.58 -16.11 5.73
C ALA A 250 6.66 -16.49 4.24
N LEU A 251 5.74 -17.33 3.76
CA LEU A 251 5.60 -17.63 2.34
C LEU A 251 5.39 -16.37 1.48
N THR A 252 4.72 -15.34 2.02
CA THR A 252 4.53 -14.05 1.32
C THR A 252 5.76 -13.14 1.41
N ALA A 253 6.65 -13.39 2.37
CA ALA A 253 7.87 -12.62 2.59
C ALA A 253 9.05 -13.10 1.74
N GLY A 254 9.11 -14.39 1.40
CA GLY A 254 10.18 -14.98 0.59
C GLY A 254 10.03 -14.77 -0.93
N ARG A 255 10.83 -15.52 -1.69
CA ARG A 255 10.82 -15.49 -3.17
C ARG A 255 9.47 -15.79 -3.79
N ARG A 256 9.18 -15.05 -4.86
CA ARG A 256 7.86 -15.06 -5.52
C ARG A 256 7.59 -16.36 -6.28
N ASP A 257 8.61 -16.88 -6.97
CA ASP A 257 8.50 -18.13 -7.71
C ASP A 257 8.35 -19.34 -6.77
N HIS A 258 9.04 -19.31 -5.62
CA HIS A 258 8.88 -20.31 -4.56
C HIS A 258 7.48 -20.29 -3.99
N TRP A 259 6.99 -19.12 -3.58
CA TRP A 259 5.63 -18.98 -3.07
C TRP A 259 4.59 -19.45 -4.11
N ALA A 260 4.77 -19.15 -5.39
CA ALA A 260 3.87 -19.62 -6.43
C ALA A 260 3.75 -21.16 -6.50
N ARG A 261 4.88 -21.88 -6.41
CA ARG A 261 4.90 -23.34 -6.41
C ARG A 261 4.23 -23.91 -5.17
N VAL A 262 4.60 -23.42 -3.98
CA VAL A 262 4.03 -23.86 -2.69
C VAL A 262 2.52 -23.62 -2.65
N ARG A 263 2.07 -22.44 -3.10
CA ARG A 263 0.64 -22.09 -3.20
C ARG A 263 -0.12 -23.08 -4.08
N ARG A 264 0.45 -23.46 -5.22
CA ARG A 264 -0.18 -24.43 -6.14
C ARG A 264 -0.24 -25.83 -5.52
N GLU A 265 0.82 -26.28 -4.86
CA GLU A 265 0.94 -27.64 -4.34
C GLU A 265 0.11 -27.86 -3.07
N HIS A 266 0.12 -26.91 -2.14
CA HIS A 266 -0.45 -27.09 -0.80
C HIS A 266 -1.73 -26.29 -0.53
N PHE A 267 -2.06 -25.27 -1.34
CA PHE A 267 -3.17 -24.34 -1.09
C PHE A 267 -4.22 -24.27 -2.21
N SER A 268 -4.18 -25.21 -3.16
CA SER A 268 -5.07 -25.24 -4.32
C SER A 268 -6.39 -26.00 -4.09
N SER A 269 -6.50 -26.76 -2.99
CA SER A 269 -7.66 -27.57 -2.62
C SER A 269 -7.91 -27.61 -1.10
N GLY A 270 -9.04 -28.22 -0.69
CA GLY A 270 -9.35 -28.50 0.71
C GLY A 270 -9.48 -27.26 1.61
N ILE A 271 -9.18 -27.47 2.90
CA ILE A 271 -9.29 -26.43 3.94
C ILE A 271 -8.29 -25.29 3.71
N ASN A 272 -7.06 -25.60 3.29
CA ASN A 272 -6.02 -24.61 2.99
C ASN A 272 -6.46 -23.61 1.92
N LYS A 273 -7.12 -24.08 0.85
CA LYS A 273 -7.68 -23.20 -0.18
C LYS A 273 -8.76 -22.28 0.38
N THR A 274 -9.66 -22.82 1.21
CA THR A 274 -10.75 -22.05 1.80
C THR A 274 -10.20 -20.96 2.72
N SER A 275 -9.26 -21.30 3.60
CA SER A 275 -8.61 -20.36 4.52
C SER A 275 -7.73 -19.34 3.80
N LEU A 276 -6.92 -19.76 2.83
CA LEU A 276 -6.13 -18.82 2.01
C LEU A 276 -7.04 -17.84 1.26
N ARG A 277 -8.15 -18.32 0.69
CA ARG A 277 -9.14 -17.44 0.03
C ARG A 277 -9.79 -16.46 1.00
N ALA A 278 -9.97 -16.83 2.27
CA ALA A 278 -10.47 -15.90 3.27
C ALA A 278 -9.49 -14.75 3.49
N ILE A 279 -8.18 -14.99 3.50
CA ILE A 279 -7.17 -13.92 3.62
C ILE A 279 -7.09 -13.10 2.32
N GLU A 280 -6.92 -13.75 1.18
CA GLU A 280 -6.76 -13.08 -0.12
C GLU A 280 -7.96 -12.16 -0.43
N ARG A 281 -9.19 -12.66 -0.23
CA ARG A 281 -10.44 -11.93 -0.54
C ARG A 281 -10.90 -10.97 0.55
N ALA A 282 -10.24 -10.90 1.70
CA ALA A 282 -10.60 -9.95 2.76
C ALA A 282 -10.58 -8.50 2.24
N ALA A 283 -11.29 -7.58 2.89
CA ALA A 283 -11.26 -6.17 2.51
C ALA A 283 -9.85 -5.60 2.67
N PHE A 284 -9.20 -5.97 3.76
CA PHE A 284 -7.81 -5.73 4.12
C PHE A 284 -7.42 -6.70 5.25
N VAL A 285 -6.15 -6.69 5.64
CA VAL A 285 -5.65 -7.46 6.78
C VAL A 285 -5.47 -6.54 7.99
N VAL A 286 -5.87 -7.01 9.16
CA VAL A 286 -5.63 -6.38 10.46
C VAL A 286 -4.65 -7.25 11.23
N ILE A 287 -3.60 -6.63 11.75
CA ILE A 287 -2.58 -7.27 12.55
C ILE A 287 -2.72 -6.74 13.97
N LEU A 288 -3.15 -7.59 14.88
CA LEU A 288 -3.12 -7.31 16.31
C LEU A 288 -1.75 -7.74 16.83
N ASP A 289 -0.81 -6.80 16.75
CA ASP A 289 0.58 -7.01 17.07
C ASP A 289 0.79 -7.22 18.57
N ASP A 290 1.89 -7.87 18.93
CA ASP A 290 2.32 -8.10 20.32
C ASP A 290 3.57 -7.29 20.69
N GLU A 291 4.12 -6.52 19.73
CA GLU A 291 5.26 -5.64 19.97
C GLU A 291 4.83 -4.21 20.37
N TYR A 292 5.31 -3.76 21.53
CA TYR A 292 5.15 -2.37 21.99
C TYR A 292 6.10 -1.45 21.24
N VAL A 293 5.57 -0.38 20.67
CA VAL A 293 6.33 0.61 19.90
C VAL A 293 6.06 2.02 20.40
N CYS A 294 7.05 2.90 20.35
CA CYS A 294 6.84 4.31 20.72
C CYS A 294 7.90 5.21 20.08
N TYR A 295 7.67 6.51 20.19
CA TYR A 295 8.66 7.53 19.91
C TYR A 295 9.17 8.09 21.24
N ASP A 296 10.48 8.20 21.38
CA ASP A 296 11.16 8.81 22.50
C ASP A 296 12.25 9.76 21.97
N PRO A 297 12.16 11.07 22.21
CA PRO A 297 13.18 12.03 21.77
C PRO A 297 14.57 11.74 22.35
N GLU A 298 14.66 11.09 23.51
CA GLU A 298 15.93 10.78 24.19
C GLU A 298 16.50 9.43 23.74
N ASP A 299 15.72 8.63 23.01
CA ASP A 299 16.13 7.32 22.48
C ASP A 299 15.55 7.12 21.06
N THR A 300 16.29 7.60 20.07
CA THR A 300 15.89 7.54 18.65
C THR A 300 15.73 6.13 18.13
N SER A 301 16.42 5.14 18.74
CA SER A 301 16.35 3.73 18.33
C SER A 301 14.93 3.15 18.43
N LYS A 302 14.07 3.72 19.29
CA LYS A 302 12.68 3.30 19.41
C LYS A 302 11.85 3.65 18.18
N LEU A 303 12.15 4.78 17.53
CA LEU A 303 11.49 5.16 16.28
C LEU A 303 11.97 4.31 15.11
N ASP A 304 13.27 3.99 15.08
CA ASP A 304 13.87 3.08 14.11
C ASP A 304 13.22 1.70 14.21
N ARG A 305 13.12 1.18 15.45
CA ARG A 305 12.48 -0.09 15.74
C ARG A 305 11.00 -0.10 15.35
N TRP A 306 10.30 1.02 15.54
CA TRP A 306 8.92 1.14 15.11
C TRP A 306 8.82 1.10 13.57
N ALA A 307 9.73 1.76 12.84
CA ALA A 307 9.80 1.67 11.38
C ALA A 307 10.04 0.23 10.90
N GLU A 308 11.02 -0.46 11.47
CA GLU A 308 11.32 -1.87 11.19
C GLU A 308 10.09 -2.75 11.38
N ASN A 309 9.39 -2.61 12.52
CA ASN A 309 8.20 -3.38 12.82
C ASN A 309 7.07 -3.16 11.80
N LEU A 310 6.95 -1.95 11.25
CA LEU A 310 5.96 -1.63 10.22
C LEU A 310 6.38 -2.10 8.82
N LEU A 311 7.69 -2.10 8.52
CA LEU A 311 8.21 -2.54 7.24
C LEU A 311 8.16 -4.07 7.09
N HIS A 312 8.72 -4.80 8.03
CA HIS A 312 8.90 -6.26 7.92
C HIS A 312 8.38 -7.05 9.11
N GLY A 313 8.14 -6.42 10.26
CA GLY A 313 7.72 -7.15 11.46
C GLY A 313 8.70 -8.29 11.78
N LYS A 314 8.17 -9.49 12.03
CA LYS A 314 8.95 -10.71 12.26
C LYS A 314 9.15 -11.56 11.00
N GLY A 315 8.78 -11.04 9.83
CA GLY A 315 8.85 -11.76 8.54
C GLY A 315 7.75 -12.81 8.32
N TYR A 316 6.89 -13.07 9.31
CA TYR A 316 5.82 -14.07 9.22
C TYR A 316 4.47 -13.64 9.79
N ASP A 317 4.40 -12.43 10.34
CA ASP A 317 3.26 -11.89 11.08
C ASP A 317 2.54 -10.78 10.31
N ARG A 318 2.75 -10.71 9.00
CA ARG A 318 2.08 -9.83 8.04
C ARG A 318 1.74 -10.61 6.77
N TRP A 319 0.69 -10.23 6.06
CA TRP A 319 0.41 -10.77 4.74
C TRP A 319 0.93 -9.80 3.67
N PHE A 320 2.19 -9.93 3.27
CA PHE A 320 2.87 -8.94 2.41
C PHE A 320 2.26 -8.83 1.00
N ASP A 321 1.51 -9.84 0.58
CA ASP A 321 0.76 -9.85 -0.68
C ASP A 321 -0.52 -8.99 -0.64
N LYS A 322 -1.03 -8.66 0.56
CA LYS A 322 -2.26 -7.88 0.69
C LYS A 322 -1.98 -6.44 0.27
N SER A 323 -2.96 -5.78 -0.37
CA SER A 323 -2.83 -4.37 -0.72
C SER A 323 -2.33 -3.52 0.44
N PHE A 324 -2.85 -3.78 1.64
CA PHE A 324 -2.26 -3.32 2.89
C PHE A 324 -2.63 -4.18 4.10
N ASN A 325 -1.78 -4.10 5.12
CA ASN A 325 -1.97 -4.58 6.47
C ASN A 325 -2.09 -3.36 7.40
N LEU A 326 -3.18 -3.24 8.17
CA LEU A 326 -3.26 -2.30 9.30
C LEU A 326 -2.69 -2.97 10.54
N ILE A 327 -1.69 -2.35 11.14
CA ILE A 327 -0.95 -2.90 12.29
C ILE A 327 -1.35 -2.10 13.53
N ILE A 328 -1.73 -2.79 14.61
CA ILE A 328 -2.11 -2.17 15.88
C ILE A 328 -1.30 -2.84 16.98
N SER A 329 -0.43 -2.07 17.65
CA SER A 329 0.38 -2.52 18.78
C SER A 329 -0.42 -2.57 20.09
N PRO A 330 0.07 -3.27 21.13
CA PRO A 330 -0.62 -3.39 22.42
C PRO A 330 -0.92 -2.06 23.11
N ASN A 331 -0.08 -1.04 22.92
CA ASN A 331 -0.30 0.33 23.40
C ASN A 331 -1.13 1.20 22.43
N ALA A 332 -1.92 0.56 21.56
CA ALA A 332 -2.83 1.19 20.60
C ALA A 332 -2.17 2.16 19.60
N ARG A 333 -0.85 2.07 19.41
CA ARG A 333 -0.16 2.66 18.26
C ARG A 333 -0.58 1.93 17.00
N ILE A 334 -0.71 2.67 15.90
CA ILE A 334 -1.08 2.09 14.61
C ILE A 334 0.02 2.25 13.57
N GLY A 335 -0.12 1.56 12.46
CA GLY A 335 0.64 1.81 11.25
C GLY A 335 0.11 0.98 10.10
N ILE A 336 0.78 1.09 8.96
CA ILE A 336 0.40 0.40 7.74
C ILE A 336 1.63 -0.21 7.07
N ASN A 337 1.47 -1.41 6.54
CA ASN A 337 2.36 -2.01 5.54
C ASN A 337 1.57 -2.15 4.24
N ALA A 338 2.12 -1.76 3.09
CA ALA A 338 1.42 -1.78 1.82
C ALA A 338 2.25 -2.45 0.70
N GLU A 339 1.58 -3.30 -0.08
CA GLU A 339 2.14 -3.89 -1.30
C GLU A 339 2.20 -2.81 -2.39
N HIS A 340 3.32 -2.68 -3.09
CA HIS A 340 3.55 -1.48 -3.93
C HIS A 340 3.00 -1.60 -5.36
N SER A 341 2.77 -2.81 -5.89
CA SER A 341 2.43 -2.99 -7.31
C SER A 341 1.11 -2.35 -7.74
N TRP A 342 0.19 -2.10 -6.80
CA TRP A 342 -1.15 -1.63 -7.12
C TRP A 342 -1.30 -0.12 -7.20
N GLY A 343 -0.40 0.64 -6.59
CA GLY A 343 -0.51 2.09 -6.51
C GLY A 343 0.67 2.75 -5.83
N ASP A 344 0.67 4.07 -5.90
CA ASP A 344 1.69 4.92 -5.29
C ASP A 344 1.30 5.30 -3.87
N ALA A 345 2.30 5.56 -3.02
CA ALA A 345 2.12 5.86 -1.61
C ALA A 345 1.18 7.05 -1.32
N ALA A 346 0.97 7.96 -2.28
CA ALA A 346 0.05 9.08 -2.14
C ALA A 346 -1.39 8.65 -1.85
N VAL A 347 -1.86 7.54 -2.44
CA VAL A 347 -3.22 7.02 -2.17
C VAL A 347 -3.31 6.46 -0.75
N THR A 348 -2.30 5.70 -0.33
CA THR A 348 -2.21 5.17 1.03
C THR A 348 -2.09 6.28 2.06
N ALA A 349 -1.31 7.33 1.79
CA ALA A 349 -1.15 8.48 2.68
C ALA A 349 -2.47 9.22 2.89
N HIS A 350 -3.22 9.51 1.82
CA HIS A 350 -4.55 10.12 1.93
C HIS A 350 -5.54 9.22 2.70
N PHE A 351 -5.52 7.91 2.43
CA PHE A 351 -6.33 6.94 3.16
C PHE A 351 -6.01 6.96 4.67
N MET A 352 -4.73 6.88 5.03
CA MET A 352 -4.31 6.87 6.44
C MET A 352 -4.62 8.20 7.13
N GLU A 353 -4.43 9.35 6.45
CA GLU A 353 -4.84 10.65 6.97
C GLU A 353 -6.34 10.67 7.29
N PHE A 354 -7.19 10.19 6.37
CA PHE A 354 -8.63 10.09 6.61
C PHE A 354 -8.96 9.20 7.82
N VAL A 355 -8.35 8.01 7.90
CA VAL A 355 -8.58 7.06 9.01
C VAL A 355 -8.19 7.67 10.34
N VAL A 356 -6.97 8.23 10.43
CA VAL A 356 -6.44 8.84 11.66
C VAL A 356 -7.28 10.03 12.10
N LEU A 357 -7.69 10.92 11.17
CA LEU A 357 -8.53 12.07 11.49
C LEU A 357 -9.94 11.66 11.93
N LYS A 358 -10.54 10.66 11.29
CA LYS A 358 -11.85 10.12 11.71
C LYS A 358 -11.78 9.60 13.13
N ASP A 359 -10.75 8.84 13.40
CA ASP A 359 -10.54 8.18 14.68
C ASP A 359 -10.29 9.19 15.82
N LEU A 360 -9.35 10.13 15.61
CA LEU A 360 -8.98 11.14 16.61
C LEU A 360 -10.05 12.23 16.80
N CYS A 361 -10.56 12.79 15.71
CA CYS A 361 -11.33 14.04 15.78
C CYS A 361 -12.84 13.84 15.73
N LEU A 362 -13.34 12.72 15.20
CA LEU A 362 -14.78 12.55 14.93
C LEU A 362 -15.42 11.45 15.77
N HIS A 363 -14.78 10.29 15.91
CA HIS A 363 -15.31 9.23 16.77
C HIS A 363 -14.83 9.38 18.21
N GLY A 364 -13.51 9.40 18.40
CA GLY A 364 -12.90 9.36 19.72
C GLY A 364 -13.32 8.14 20.54
N TYR A 365 -13.16 8.24 21.85
CA TYR A 365 -13.37 7.16 22.82
C TYR A 365 -14.21 7.65 23.99
N ALA A 366 -14.81 6.71 24.73
CA ALA A 366 -15.42 6.98 26.03
C ALA A 366 -14.32 7.25 27.08
N GLU A 367 -14.71 7.75 28.26
CA GLU A 367 -13.78 8.08 29.35
C GLU A 367 -12.95 6.87 29.83
N ASP A 368 -13.49 5.66 29.67
CA ASP A 368 -12.82 4.41 30.01
C ASP A 368 -11.91 3.91 28.87
N GLY A 369 -11.72 4.67 27.79
CA GLY A 369 -10.90 4.31 26.63
C GLY A 369 -11.57 3.36 25.63
N ASN A 370 -12.80 2.88 25.88
CA ASN A 370 -13.53 2.02 24.95
C ASN A 370 -14.15 2.82 23.78
N CYS A 371 -14.53 2.13 22.71
CA CYS A 371 -15.34 2.70 21.66
C CYS A 371 -16.69 3.18 22.22
N LYS A 372 -17.15 4.35 21.75
CA LYS A 372 -18.44 4.91 22.14
C LYS A 372 -19.60 4.07 21.61
N GLY A 373 -20.74 4.12 22.31
CA GLY A 373 -21.99 3.49 21.91
C GLY A 373 -22.24 2.15 22.61
N THR A 374 -23.42 1.58 22.38
CA THR A 374 -23.84 0.31 23.01
C THR A 374 -23.94 -0.77 21.94
N PRO A 375 -23.22 -1.89 22.07
CA PRO A 375 -23.29 -2.99 21.11
C PRO A 375 -24.72 -3.54 20.98
N GLN A 376 -25.23 -3.67 19.75
CA GLN A 376 -26.54 -4.25 19.48
C GLN A 376 -26.45 -5.64 18.86
N THR A 377 -25.34 -5.92 18.17
CA THR A 377 -25.02 -7.20 17.55
C THR A 377 -23.65 -7.65 18.02
N ILE A 378 -23.52 -8.94 18.29
CA ILE A 378 -22.24 -9.60 18.57
C ILE A 378 -21.99 -10.56 17.42
N LEU A 379 -20.91 -10.33 16.66
CA LEU A 379 -20.41 -11.27 15.66
C LEU A 379 -19.09 -11.83 16.15
N HIS A 380 -18.97 -13.16 16.12
CA HIS A 380 -17.77 -13.85 16.56
C HIS A 380 -16.78 -14.02 15.40
N PRO A 381 -15.47 -13.86 15.65
CA PRO A 381 -14.43 -14.14 14.68
C PRO A 381 -14.39 -15.64 14.33
N GLU A 382 -14.31 -15.95 13.05
CA GLU A 382 -14.18 -17.33 12.55
C GLU A 382 -12.70 -17.71 12.48
N ARG A 383 -12.29 -18.72 13.25
CA ARG A 383 -10.92 -19.26 13.21
C ARG A 383 -10.66 -19.94 11.85
N LEU A 384 -9.61 -19.52 11.15
CA LEU A 384 -9.14 -20.23 9.96
C LEU A 384 -8.38 -21.50 10.35
N ASN A 385 -8.51 -22.57 9.57
CA ASN A 385 -7.88 -23.85 9.89
C ASN A 385 -6.95 -24.26 8.75
N TRP A 386 -5.89 -25.00 9.08
CA TRP A 386 -4.88 -25.41 8.13
C TRP A 386 -4.56 -26.89 8.28
N SER A 387 -4.22 -27.52 7.16
CA SER A 387 -3.69 -28.87 7.07
C SER A 387 -2.32 -28.77 6.42
N LEU A 388 -1.28 -28.57 7.23
CA LEU A 388 0.09 -28.36 6.78
C LEU A 388 0.86 -29.67 6.96
N ASP A 389 1.16 -30.34 5.84
CA ASP A 389 1.98 -31.55 5.87
C ASP A 389 3.47 -31.22 6.06
N LYS A 390 4.30 -32.24 6.35
CA LYS A 390 5.74 -32.07 6.58
C LYS A 390 6.47 -31.36 5.42
N ASN A 391 6.03 -31.58 4.18
CA ASN A 391 6.65 -30.91 3.04
C ASN A 391 6.31 -29.42 3.08
N CYS A 392 5.04 -29.06 3.28
CA CYS A 392 4.61 -27.67 3.43
C CYS A 392 5.34 -26.94 4.56
N LEU A 393 5.57 -27.60 5.70
CA LEU A 393 6.32 -27.05 6.83
C LEU A 393 7.76 -26.68 6.44
N GLU A 394 8.44 -27.55 5.70
CA GLU A 394 9.79 -27.27 5.20
C GLU A 394 9.77 -26.10 4.21
N GLN A 395 8.76 -26.02 3.34
CA GLN A 395 8.64 -24.89 2.41
C GLN A 395 8.42 -23.54 3.10
N ILE A 396 7.64 -23.53 4.19
CA ILE A 396 7.44 -22.34 5.05
C ILE A 396 8.78 -21.92 5.67
N LYS A 397 9.53 -22.90 6.21
CA LYS A 397 10.84 -22.66 6.83
C LYS A 397 11.84 -22.04 5.86
N ILE A 398 11.91 -22.53 4.61
CA ILE A 398 12.78 -21.95 3.57
C ILE A 398 12.47 -20.47 3.34
N SER A 399 11.18 -20.10 3.23
CA SER A 399 10.79 -18.70 3.06
C SER A 399 11.09 -17.85 4.29
N LEU A 400 10.94 -18.41 5.50
CA LEU A 400 11.28 -17.72 6.74
C LEU A 400 12.78 -17.46 6.87
N GLU A 401 13.63 -18.44 6.54
CA GLU A 401 15.09 -18.26 6.56
C GLU A 401 15.54 -17.17 5.57
N GLU A 402 14.90 -17.09 4.40
CA GLU A 402 15.16 -16.01 3.44
C GLU A 402 14.68 -14.65 3.95
N ALA A 403 13.48 -14.59 4.52
CA ALA A 403 12.94 -13.38 5.11
C ALA A 403 13.82 -12.87 6.26
N GLN A 404 14.29 -13.76 7.14
CA GLN A 404 15.13 -13.38 8.27
C GLN A 404 16.48 -12.82 7.82
N LYS A 405 17.13 -13.44 6.82
CA LYS A 405 18.36 -12.90 6.24
C LYS A 405 18.19 -11.48 5.69
N LEU A 406 17.03 -11.19 5.10
CA LEU A 406 16.72 -9.85 4.62
C LEU A 406 16.46 -8.87 5.77
N ILE A 407 15.77 -9.31 6.82
CA ILE A 407 15.53 -8.49 8.02
C ILE A 407 16.87 -8.12 8.67
N ASP A 408 17.77 -9.09 8.82
CA ASP A 408 19.08 -8.89 9.45
C ASP A 408 20.00 -7.97 8.64
N ASP A 409 19.71 -7.74 7.35
CA ASP A 409 20.47 -6.89 6.42
C ASP A 409 19.84 -5.48 6.23
N VAL A 410 18.73 -5.18 6.90
CA VAL A 410 18.10 -3.86 6.87
C VAL A 410 18.59 -3.02 8.03
N GLU A 411 19.21 -1.88 7.71
CA GLU A 411 19.50 -0.81 8.68
C GLU A 411 18.46 0.31 8.55
N MET A 412 17.92 0.77 9.67
CA MET A 412 16.88 1.80 9.73
C MET A 412 17.33 2.95 10.63
N ALA A 413 17.21 4.19 10.14
CA ALA A 413 17.52 5.40 10.90
C ALA A 413 16.55 6.54 10.54
N LEU A 414 15.75 6.97 11.51
CA LEU A 414 14.76 8.03 11.39
C LEU A 414 15.14 9.21 12.27
N LEU A 415 15.11 10.40 11.67
CA LEU A 415 15.40 11.66 12.34
C LEU A 415 14.17 12.55 12.38
N VAL A 416 13.76 12.94 13.58
CA VAL A 416 12.74 13.98 13.78
C VAL A 416 13.43 15.34 13.84
N TRP A 417 13.48 16.02 12.70
CA TRP A 417 14.09 17.34 12.60
C TRP A 417 13.13 18.44 13.10
N THR A 418 13.47 19.12 14.19
CA THR A 418 12.62 20.12 14.84
C THR A 418 13.13 21.56 14.73
N GLU A 419 14.35 21.80 14.22
CA GLU A 419 14.94 23.14 14.19
C GLU A 419 14.22 24.10 13.22
N TYR A 420 13.77 23.58 12.08
CA TYR A 420 13.02 24.35 11.10
C TYR A 420 12.24 23.43 10.15
N GLY A 421 11.36 24.01 9.35
CA GLY A 421 10.59 23.27 8.34
C GLY A 421 10.30 24.11 7.11
N LYS A 422 9.30 23.69 6.33
CA LYS A 422 8.92 24.33 5.05
C LYS A 422 8.63 25.83 5.14
N GLY A 423 8.26 26.35 6.32
CA GLY A 423 8.01 27.77 6.52
C GLY A 423 9.29 28.61 6.47
N PHE A 424 10.37 28.11 7.07
CA PHE A 424 11.68 28.75 7.03
C PHE A 424 12.29 28.65 5.63
N VAL A 425 12.34 27.46 5.03
CA VAL A 425 12.99 27.22 3.71
C VAL A 425 12.35 28.03 2.57
N LYS A 426 11.09 28.43 2.71
CA LYS A 426 10.37 29.24 1.71
C LYS A 426 10.59 30.74 1.85
N ASN A 427 11.04 31.21 3.01
CA ASN A 427 11.34 32.62 3.29
C ASN A 427 12.83 32.86 3.11
#